data_AF-A0A1G5S5N9-F1
#
_entry.id   AF-A0A1G5S5N9-F1
#
_cell.length_a   1.000
_cell.length_b   1.000
_cell.length_c   1.000
_cell.angle_alpha   90.00
_cell.angle_beta   90.00
_cell.angle_gamma   90.00
#
_symmetry.space_group_name_H-M   'P 1'
#
loop_
_entity.id
_entity.type
_entity.pdbx_description
1 polymer ?
#
loop_
_entity_poly.entity_id
_entity_poly.type
_entity_poly.pdbx_seq_one_letter_code
_entity_poly.pdbx_strand_id
1 'polypeptide(L)'
;METVGLTTAAAALDAAIKAAEVQCVGVEKVIGVDKIISVTVSIVGDVAAVQAAVDAGVMAASAVGKVVSSHVIPRPHSDVDKLIEMFRKDKGESPQEKAPEELDEAAADSGLKSETETSSEEPSEDLRARRA
;
A
#
# COMPACT_ATOMS: atom_id res chain seq x y z
N MET A 1 10.54 -15.91 1.69
CA MET A 1 11.73 -16.57 1.11
C MET A 1 12.93 -16.29 2.00
N GLU A 2 13.73 -17.30 2.32
CA GLU A 2 14.89 -17.18 3.19
C GLU A 2 16.17 -17.47 2.41
N THR A 3 17.17 -16.62 2.57
CA THR A 3 18.46 -16.71 1.87
C THR A 3 19.62 -16.49 2.82
N VAL A 4 20.81 -16.93 2.42
CA VAL A 4 22.04 -16.58 3.13
C VAL A 4 22.56 -15.24 2.63
N GLY A 5 22.70 -14.28 3.54
CA GLY A 5 23.23 -12.95 3.27
C GLY A 5 22.23 -11.97 2.67
N LEU A 6 22.46 -10.67 2.93
CA LEU A 6 21.57 -9.59 2.51
C LEU A 6 21.54 -9.37 0.99
N THR A 7 22.67 -9.55 0.30
CA THR A 7 22.75 -9.36 -1.16
C THR A 7 21.86 -10.34 -1.91
N THR A 8 21.86 -11.61 -1.48
CA THR A 8 20.99 -12.65 -2.03
C THR A 8 19.52 -12.32 -1.80
N ALA A 9 19.17 -11.89 -0.58
CA ALA A 9 17.81 -11.48 -0.24
C ALA A 9 17.33 -10.28 -1.06
N ALA A 10 18.20 -9.29 -1.29
CA ALA A 10 17.87 -8.11 -2.07
C ALA A 10 17.57 -8.46 -3.54
N ALA A 11 18.39 -9.32 -4.15
CA ALA A 11 18.15 -9.82 -5.50
C ALA A 11 16.85 -10.64 -5.59
N ALA A 12 16.58 -11.47 -4.57
CA ALA A 12 15.35 -12.24 -4.47
C ALA A 12 14.11 -11.32 -4.43
N LEU A 13 14.16 -10.30 -3.56
CA LEU A 13 13.07 -9.35 -3.39
C LEU A 13 12.83 -8.51 -4.66
N ASP A 14 13.90 -8.00 -5.29
CA ASP A 14 13.81 -7.23 -6.52
C ASP A 14 13.13 -8.00 -7.65
N ALA A 15 13.52 -9.27 -7.85
CA ALA A 15 12.87 -10.15 -8.82
C ALA A 15 11.42 -10.46 -8.45
N ALA A 16 11.13 -10.70 -7.17
CA ALA A 16 9.79 -11.01 -6.69
C ALA A 16 8.79 -9.88 -6.94
N ILE A 17 9.14 -8.64 -6.57
CA ILE A 17 8.23 -7.47 -6.73
C ILE A 17 8.08 -7.03 -8.19
N LYS A 18 9.03 -7.40 -9.07
CA LYS A 18 8.93 -7.16 -10.51
C LYS A 18 8.09 -8.21 -11.24
N ALA A 19 7.97 -9.41 -10.67
CA ALA A 19 7.28 -10.52 -11.31
C ALA A 19 5.75 -10.48 -11.12
N ALA A 20 5.27 -9.93 -10.00
CA ALA A 20 3.85 -9.86 -9.70
C ALA A 20 3.51 -8.72 -8.73
N GLU A 21 2.23 -8.37 -8.66
CA GLU A 21 1.71 -7.36 -7.73
C GLU A 21 1.70 -7.92 -6.30
N VAL A 22 2.78 -7.68 -5.56
CA VAL A 22 2.96 -8.10 -4.16
C VAL A 22 3.63 -7.01 -3.34
N GLN A 23 3.34 -6.97 -2.05
CA GLN A 23 3.92 -6.03 -1.11
C GLN A 23 4.95 -6.72 -0.22
N CYS A 24 6.16 -6.16 -0.15
CA CYS A 24 7.13 -6.54 0.89
C CYS A 24 6.69 -5.95 2.24
N VAL A 25 6.43 -6.83 3.21
CA VAL A 25 6.00 -6.45 4.56
C VAL A 25 7.11 -6.53 5.59
N GLY A 26 8.10 -7.40 5.41
CA GLY A 26 9.16 -7.55 6.40
C GLY A 26 10.43 -8.14 5.82
N VAL A 27 11.56 -7.70 6.39
CA VAL A 27 12.87 -8.29 6.14
C VAL A 27 13.48 -8.61 7.49
N GLU A 28 13.43 -9.88 7.86
CA GLU A 28 13.97 -10.38 9.12
C GLU A 28 15.39 -10.88 8.91
N LYS A 29 16.28 -10.58 9.86
CA LYS A 29 17.66 -11.02 9.85
C LYS A 29 17.88 -11.90 11.07
N VAL A 30 18.34 -13.12 10.84
CA VAL A 30 18.60 -14.09 11.90
C VAL A 30 20.05 -14.53 11.81
N ILE A 31 20.74 -14.54 12.95
CA ILE A 31 22.08 -15.13 13.04
C ILE A 31 21.87 -16.62 13.35
N GLY A 32 22.11 -17.46 12.35
CA GLY A 32 21.98 -18.90 12.46
C GLY A 32 23.23 -19.59 13.00
N VAL A 33 23.30 -20.90 12.78
CA VAL A 33 24.45 -21.74 13.15
C VAL A 33 25.70 -21.28 12.41
N ASP A 34 26.87 -21.47 13.03
CA ASP A 34 28.17 -21.07 12.47
C ASP A 34 28.31 -19.57 12.16
N LYS A 35 27.53 -18.72 12.83
CA LYS A 35 27.50 -17.26 12.63
C LYS A 35 27.09 -16.85 11.21
N ILE A 36 26.38 -17.73 10.49
CA ILE A 36 25.83 -17.44 9.19
C ILE A 36 24.59 -16.55 9.36
N ILE A 37 24.54 -15.43 8.67
CA ILE A 37 23.38 -14.53 8.71
C ILE A 37 22.39 -14.97 7.61
N SER A 38 21.23 -15.47 8.01
CA SER A 38 20.10 -15.67 7.11
C SER A 38 19.19 -14.45 7.11
N VAL A 39 18.57 -14.20 5.97
CA VAL A 39 17.66 -13.09 5.76
C VAL A 39 16.38 -13.64 5.15
N THR A 40 15.27 -13.40 5.84
CA THR A 40 13.92 -13.82 5.43
C THR A 40 13.16 -12.60 4.93
N VAL A 41 12.70 -12.69 3.68
CA VAL A 41 11.84 -11.69 3.05
C VAL A 41 10.41 -12.22 3.06
N SER A 42 9.52 -11.44 3.67
CA SER A 42 8.09 -11.71 3.76
C SER A 42 7.32 -10.81 2.81
N ILE A 43 6.54 -11.42 1.92
CA ILE A 43 5.70 -10.73 0.94
C ILE A 43 4.24 -11.17 1.10
N VAL A 44 3.31 -10.28 0.77
CA VAL A 44 1.86 -10.54 0.77
C VAL A 44 1.21 -10.01 -0.50
N GLY A 45 0.11 -10.66 -0.87
CA GLY A 45 -0.70 -10.35 -2.04
C GLY A 45 -1.69 -11.50 -2.27
N ASP A 46 -2.32 -11.51 -3.44
CA ASP A 46 -3.16 -12.65 -3.85
C ASP A 46 -2.32 -13.92 -4.02
N VAL A 47 -2.90 -15.08 -3.73
CA VAL A 47 -2.18 -16.36 -3.71
C VAL A 47 -1.41 -16.63 -5.01
N ALA A 48 -2.02 -16.32 -6.16
CA ALA A 48 -1.38 -16.50 -7.47
C ALA A 48 -0.21 -15.53 -7.69
N ALA A 49 -0.37 -14.26 -7.25
CA ALA A 49 0.69 -13.25 -7.33
C ALA A 49 1.87 -13.63 -6.41
N VAL A 50 1.58 -14.06 -5.19
CA VAL A 50 2.60 -14.50 -4.22
C VAL A 50 3.35 -15.72 -4.76
N GLN A 51 2.67 -16.70 -5.35
CA GLN A 51 3.32 -17.87 -5.94
C GLN A 51 4.30 -17.46 -7.05
N ALA A 52 3.84 -16.65 -8.01
CA ALA A 52 4.68 -16.16 -9.11
C ALA A 52 5.88 -15.34 -8.60
N ALA A 53 5.66 -14.47 -7.63
CA ALA A 53 6.72 -13.67 -7.01
C ALA A 53 7.76 -14.53 -6.28
N VAL A 54 7.32 -15.56 -5.53
CA VAL A 54 8.24 -16.47 -4.85
C VAL A 54 9.07 -17.27 -5.85
N ASP A 55 8.46 -17.80 -6.91
CA ASP A 55 9.16 -18.60 -7.91
C ASP A 55 10.24 -17.77 -8.63
N ALA A 56 9.90 -16.55 -9.06
CA ALA A 56 10.85 -15.61 -9.67
C ALA A 56 11.97 -15.21 -8.71
N GLY A 57 11.62 -14.91 -7.45
CA GLY A 57 12.58 -14.53 -6.42
C GLY A 57 13.56 -15.66 -6.10
N VAL A 58 13.09 -16.90 -5.97
CA VAL A 58 13.93 -18.08 -5.73
C VAL A 58 14.87 -18.34 -6.91
N MET A 59 14.39 -18.22 -8.15
CA MET A 59 15.24 -18.35 -9.34
C MET A 59 16.36 -17.32 -9.35
N ALA A 60 16.05 -16.03 -9.15
CA ALA A 60 17.05 -14.97 -9.13
C ALA A 60 18.03 -15.12 -7.96
N ALA A 61 17.53 -15.43 -6.76
CA ALA A 61 18.35 -15.66 -5.58
C ALA A 61 19.34 -16.81 -5.76
N SER A 62 18.91 -17.90 -6.41
CA SER A 62 19.74 -19.08 -6.65
C SER A 62 20.88 -18.81 -7.63
N ALA A 63 20.74 -17.82 -8.52
CA ALA A 63 21.81 -17.37 -9.39
C ALA A 63 22.87 -16.50 -8.67
N VAL A 64 22.48 -15.82 -7.59
CA VAL A 64 23.34 -14.90 -6.83
C VAL A 64 24.01 -15.58 -5.63
N GLY A 65 23.29 -16.46 -4.95
CA GLY A 65 23.75 -17.06 -3.70
C GLY A 65 22.91 -18.27 -3.28
N LYS A 66 22.84 -18.51 -1.96
CA LYS A 66 22.16 -19.67 -1.40
C LYS A 66 20.76 -19.32 -0.91
N VAL A 67 19.76 -20.02 -1.45
CA VAL A 67 18.40 -20.07 -0.90
C VAL A 67 18.35 -21.13 0.20
N VAL A 68 17.80 -20.77 1.36
CA VAL A 68 17.62 -21.68 2.49
C VAL A 68 16.24 -22.35 2.39
N SER A 69 15.20 -21.54 2.21
CA SER A 69 13.81 -22.02 2.16
C SER A 69 12.88 -21.05 1.43
N SER A 70 11.77 -21.57 0.90
CA SER A 70 10.67 -20.78 0.35
C SER A 70 9.35 -21.46 0.64
N HIS A 71 8.34 -20.69 1.02
CA HIS A 71 7.02 -21.21 1.34
C HIS A 71 5.94 -20.17 1.05
N VAL A 72 4.77 -20.65 0.65
CA VAL A 72 3.58 -19.84 0.38
C VAL A 72 2.46 -20.35 1.26
N ILE A 73 1.80 -19.45 1.98
CA ILE A 73 0.67 -19.74 2.86
C ILE A 73 -0.57 -19.05 2.27
N PRO A 74 -1.44 -19.77 1.54
CA PRO A 74 -2.57 -19.15 0.84
C PRO A 74 -3.62 -18.50 1.74
N ARG A 75 -3.81 -19.04 2.94
CA ARG A 75 -4.80 -18.58 3.91
C ARG A 75 -4.20 -18.69 5.32
N PRO A 76 -3.42 -17.70 5.77
CA PRO A 76 -2.92 -17.69 7.14
C PRO A 76 -4.09 -17.67 8.13
N HIS A 77 -3.86 -18.17 9.34
CA HIS A 77 -4.83 -18.09 10.42
C HIS A 77 -4.97 -16.63 10.88
N SER A 78 -6.15 -16.22 11.34
CA SER A 78 -6.44 -14.82 11.71
C SER A 78 -5.52 -14.25 12.80
N ASP A 79 -4.99 -15.10 13.68
CA ASP A 79 -4.00 -14.65 14.68
C ASP A 79 -2.64 -14.29 14.07
N VAL A 80 -2.30 -14.83 12.89
CA VAL A 80 -1.07 -14.51 12.15
C VAL A 80 -1.21 -13.15 11.45
N ASP A 81 -2.43 -12.74 11.07
CA ASP A 81 -2.65 -11.45 10.42
C ASP A 81 -2.17 -10.27 11.28
N LYS A 82 -2.32 -10.38 12.61
CA LYS A 82 -1.79 -9.40 13.57
C LYS A 82 -0.28 -9.22 13.46
N LEU A 83 0.45 -10.31 13.23
CA LEU A 83 1.90 -10.29 13.05
C LEU A 83 2.27 -9.61 11.72
N ILE A 84 1.53 -9.90 10.65
CA ILE A 84 1.71 -9.27 9.34
C ILE A 84 1.49 -7.76 9.41
N GLU A 85 0.48 -7.32 10.17
CA GLU A 85 0.22 -5.89 10.41
C GLU A 85 1.32 -5.19 11.21
N MET A 86 1.92 -5.87 12.19
CA MET A 86 3.05 -5.33 12.94
C MET A 86 4.24 -5.05 12.01
N PHE A 87 4.57 -5.99 11.11
CA PHE A 87 5.65 -5.79 10.14
C PHE A 87 5.42 -4.61 9.19
N ARG A 88 4.16 -4.30 8.86
CA ARG A 88 3.81 -3.12 8.06
C ARG A 88 4.10 -1.80 8.79
N LYS A 89 3.92 -1.74 10.12
CA LYS A 89 4.07 -0.52 10.94
C LYS A 89 5.51 -0.19 11.31
N ASP A 90 6.41 -1.18 11.32
CA ASP A 90 7.84 -0.96 11.60
C ASP A 90 8.58 -0.25 10.46
N LYS A 91 7.92 0.00 9.31
CA LYS A 91 8.33 1.05 8.39
C LYS A 91 8.16 2.38 9.11
N GLY A 92 9.19 2.82 9.82
CA GLY A 92 9.20 4.07 10.58
C GLY A 92 8.42 5.16 9.86
N GLU A 93 7.19 5.39 10.31
CA GLU A 93 6.42 6.55 9.91
C GLU A 93 7.14 7.74 10.55
N SER A 94 8.02 8.39 9.78
CA SER A 94 8.17 9.83 9.96
C SER A 94 6.74 10.39 9.91
N PRO A 95 6.28 11.18 10.90
CA PRO A 95 4.94 11.74 10.89
C PRO A 95 4.71 12.43 9.56
N GLN A 96 3.86 11.86 8.70
CA GLN A 96 3.36 12.61 7.56
C GLN A 96 2.36 13.60 8.13
N GLU A 97 2.87 14.79 8.44
CA GLU A 97 2.07 15.99 8.62
C GLU A 97 1.25 16.15 7.35
N LYS A 98 -0.03 15.74 7.41
CA LYS A 98 -0.96 15.87 6.31
C LYS A 98 -1.00 17.36 5.95
N ALA A 99 -0.49 17.69 4.76
CA ALA A 99 -0.68 18.99 4.16
C ALA A 99 -2.20 19.29 4.14
N PRO A 100 -2.65 20.52 4.47
CA PRO A 100 -4.07 20.86 4.41
C PRO A 100 -4.58 20.66 2.98
N GLU A 101 -5.67 19.91 2.82
CA GLU A 101 -6.44 19.89 1.58
C GLU A 101 -7.01 21.28 1.32
N GLU A 102 -6.40 22.04 0.40
CA GLU A 102 -7.02 23.20 -0.23
C GLU A 102 -8.16 22.72 -1.14
N LEU A 103 -9.40 22.98 -0.73
CA LEU A 103 -10.57 22.89 -1.60
C LEU A 103 -10.70 24.20 -2.38
N ASP A 104 -10.17 24.23 -3.61
CA ASP A 104 -10.54 25.24 -4.61
C ASP A 104 -11.41 24.56 -5.68
N GLU A 105 -12.74 24.61 -5.47
CA GLU A 105 -13.71 24.34 -6.52
C GLU A 105 -13.89 25.60 -7.36
N ALA A 106 -13.04 25.75 -8.39
CA ALA A 106 -13.23 26.72 -9.45
C ALA A 106 -13.60 26.01 -10.76
N ALA A 107 -14.90 25.86 -11.01
CA ALA A 107 -15.45 25.63 -12.35
C ALA A 107 -16.69 26.50 -12.58
N ALA A 108 -16.44 27.67 -13.17
CA ALA A 108 -17.25 28.38 -14.15
C ALA A 108 -18.79 28.35 -14.02
N ASP A 109 -19.38 29.47 -13.59
CA ASP A 109 -20.45 30.09 -14.36
C ASP A 109 -20.31 31.61 -14.41
N SER A 110 -20.59 32.12 -15.59
CA SER A 110 -20.42 33.45 -16.11
C SER A 110 -21.54 34.43 -15.69
N GLY A 111 -21.19 35.71 -15.54
CA GLY A 111 -22.14 36.79 -15.82
C GLY A 111 -22.45 37.77 -14.69
N LEU A 112 -21.67 38.85 -14.65
CA LEU A 112 -22.12 40.25 -14.59
C LEU A 112 -23.06 40.75 -13.47
N LYS A 113 -22.46 41.52 -12.54
CA LYS A 113 -22.92 42.77 -11.87
C LYS A 113 -24.31 42.81 -11.19
N SER A 114 -24.34 43.10 -9.89
CA SER A 114 -24.51 44.46 -9.35
C SER A 114 -24.43 44.48 -7.82
N GLU A 115 -24.02 45.64 -7.27
CA GLU A 115 -24.10 46.01 -5.86
C GLU A 115 -25.56 45.97 -5.37
N THR A 116 -25.80 45.71 -4.07
CA THR A 116 -26.55 46.55 -3.11
C THR A 116 -27.02 45.75 -1.89
N GLU A 117 -27.03 46.47 -0.77
CA GLU A 117 -27.35 46.25 0.63
C GLU A 117 -28.63 45.45 1.00
N THR A 118 -28.53 44.83 2.19
CA THR A 118 -29.51 44.74 3.30
C THR A 118 -30.83 43.93 3.23
N SER A 119 -31.02 43.23 4.36
CA SER A 119 -32.23 42.98 5.15
C SER A 119 -33.30 42.00 4.66
N SER A 120 -33.38 40.88 5.40
CA SER A 120 -34.54 40.30 6.09
C SER A 120 -35.89 40.08 5.37
N GLU A 121 -36.52 38.97 5.81
CA GLU A 121 -37.96 38.62 5.81
C GLU A 121 -38.53 37.85 4.60
N GLU A 122 -38.83 36.57 4.86
CA GLU A 122 -39.97 35.84 4.26
C GLU A 122 -41.31 36.46 4.74
N PRO A 123 -42.53 35.99 4.35
CA PRO A 123 -42.93 34.98 3.34
C PRO A 123 -44.07 35.51 2.43
N SER A 124 -44.56 34.69 1.48
CA SER A 124 -46.00 34.34 1.33
C SER A 124 -46.44 33.98 -0.09
N GLU A 125 -47.36 33.03 -0.09
CA GLU A 125 -48.27 32.53 -1.11
C GLU A 125 -48.84 33.55 -2.12
N ASP A 126 -48.94 33.16 -3.40
CA ASP A 126 -50.18 33.28 -4.20
C ASP A 126 -49.93 32.63 -5.59
N LEU A 127 -50.54 31.50 -5.92
CA LEU A 127 -51.86 31.42 -6.57
C LEU A 127 -52.02 32.38 -7.78
N ARG A 128 -51.84 31.84 -8.99
CA ARG A 128 -52.62 32.11 -10.23
C ARG A 128 -51.80 31.67 -11.44
N ALA A 129 -52.24 30.62 -12.12
CA ALA A 129 -53.23 30.70 -13.20
C ALA A 129 -52.73 31.47 -14.42
N ARG A 130 -52.64 30.74 -15.54
CA ARG A 130 -52.92 31.10 -16.96
C ARG A 130 -51.92 30.33 -17.82
N ARG A 131 -52.40 29.34 -18.59
CA ARG A 131 -52.81 29.48 -20.01
C ARG A 131 -51.65 30.07 -20.82
N ALA A 132 -51.16 29.43 -21.88
CA ALA A 132 -51.92 28.79 -22.96
C ALA A 132 -51.09 27.68 -23.62
#